data_AF-A0A917ZSA5-F1
#
_entry.id   AF-A0A917ZSA5-F1
#
_cell.length_a   1.000
_cell.length_b   1.000
_cell.length_c   1.000
_cell.angle_alpha   90.00
_cell.angle_beta   90.00
_cell.angle_gamma   90.00
#
_symmetry.space_group_name_H-M   'P 1'
#
loop_
_entity.id
_entity.type
_entity.pdbx_description
1 polymer ?
#
loop_
_entity_poly.entity_id
_entity_poly.type
_entity_poly.pdbx_seq_one_letter_code
_entity_poly.pdbx_strand_id
1 'polypeptide(L)' 'MSDGILTEVDLRDWHPASTLPTPGAPLIVRLDDGSEVDAIRPRYVESYSVDPDYRDMCGNQFSNVREWSIK' A
#
# COMPACT_ATOMS: atom_id res chain seq x y z
N MET A 1 27.88 22.87 -12.21
CA MET A 1 26.44 23.11 -12.44
C MET A 1 25.79 21.73 -12.46
N SER A 2 24.94 21.50 -11.47
CA SER A 2 23.90 20.47 -11.35
C SER A 2 24.24 19.01 -11.68
N ASP A 3 24.52 18.25 -10.62
CA ASP A 3 24.32 16.81 -10.58
C ASP A 3 22.85 16.49 -10.87
N GLY A 4 22.61 15.83 -12.01
CA GLY A 4 21.31 15.30 -12.37
C GLY A 4 21.00 14.09 -11.48
N ILE A 5 20.19 14.31 -10.44
CA ILE A 5 19.58 13.21 -9.70
C ILE A 5 18.61 12.54 -10.67
N LEU A 6 19.03 11.40 -11.23
CA LEU A 6 18.11 10.42 -11.79
C LEU A 6 17.28 9.92 -10.61
N THR A 7 16.15 10.57 -10.35
CA THR A 7 15.12 10.00 -9.48
C THR A 7 14.75 8.66 -10.10
N GLU A 8 15.07 7.56 -9.44
CA GLU A 8 14.60 6.23 -9.81
C GLU A 8 13.11 6.37 -10.10
N VAL A 9 12.74 6.22 -11.38
CA VAL A 9 11.32 6.23 -11.75
C VAL A 9 10.80 4.96 -11.13
N ASP A 10 10.11 5.07 -9.99
CA ASP A 10 9.50 3.92 -9.34
C ASP A 10 8.46 3.35 -10.31
N LEU A 11 8.83 2.26 -11.00
CA LEU A 11 8.04 1.62 -12.06
C LEU A 11 6.90 0.76 -11.50
N ARG A 12 6.58 0.89 -10.21
CA ARG A 12 5.54 0.10 -9.56
C ARG A 12 4.17 0.56 -10.03
N ASP A 13 3.29 -0.40 -10.28
CA ASP A 13 1.90 -0.13 -10.59
C ASP A 13 1.16 0.14 -9.26
N TRP A 14 0.98 1.42 -8.97
CA TRP A 14 0.30 1.87 -7.76
C TRP A 14 -1.21 1.88 -7.97
N HIS A 15 -1.90 1.13 -7.15
CA HIS A 15 -3.35 1.03 -7.13
C HIS A 15 -3.92 1.75 -5.90
N PRO A 16 -5.07 2.43 -6.01
CA PRO A 16 -5.68 3.09 -4.86
C PRO A 16 -6.09 2.07 -3.79
N ALA A 17 -6.02 2.46 -2.51
CA ALA A 17 -6.39 1.61 -1.37
C ALA A 17 -7.82 1.07 -1.42
N SER A 18 -8.71 1.73 -2.17
CA SER A 18 -10.10 1.29 -2.41
C SER A 18 -10.21 0.10 -3.37
N THR A 19 -9.18 -0.16 -4.18
CA THR A 19 -9.12 -1.35 -5.06
C THR A 19 -8.44 -2.46 -4.30
N LEU A 20 -9.13 -3.58 -4.04
CA LEU A 20 -8.58 -4.63 -3.19
C LEU A 20 -7.77 -5.65 -4.03
N PRO A 21 -6.48 -5.91 -3.71
CA PRO A 21 -5.67 -6.95 -4.37
C PRO A 21 -6.16 -8.36 -4.04
N THR A 22 -5.56 -9.42 -4.58
CA THR A 22 -5.84 -10.82 -4.20
C THR A 22 -5.55 -11.11 -2.71
N PRO A 23 -6.42 -11.87 -1.97
CA PRO A 23 -6.28 -12.15 -0.52
C PRO A 23 -4.89 -12.64 -0.12
N GLY A 24 -4.33 -12.09 0.95
CA GLY A 24 -3.08 -12.59 1.54
C GLY A 24 -1.80 -12.32 0.73
N ALA A 25 -1.86 -11.58 -0.37
CA ALA A 25 -0.66 -11.18 -1.11
C ALA A 25 0.22 -10.24 -0.26
N PRO A 26 1.56 -10.40 -0.30
CA PRO A 26 2.48 -9.39 0.20
C PRO A 26 2.43 -8.16 -0.70
N LEU A 27 2.39 -6.98 -0.07
CA LEU A 27 2.25 -5.69 -0.73
C LEU A 27 3.29 -4.73 -0.18
N ILE A 28 3.53 -3.68 -0.95
CA ILE A 28 4.06 -2.43 -0.44
C ILE A 28 2.89 -1.44 -0.45
N VAL A 29 2.65 -0.80 0.69
CA VAL A 29 1.62 0.25 0.81
C VAL A 29 2.28 1.60 1.04
N ARG A 30 1.69 2.65 0.47
CA ARG A 30 2.09 4.03 0.71
C ARG A 30 1.06 4.70 1.60
N LEU A 31 1.52 5.28 2.69
CA LEU A 31 0.72 5.99 3.67
C LEU A 31 0.46 7.45 3.22
N ASP A 32 -0.44 8.14 3.92
CA ASP A 32 -0.79 9.55 3.64
C ASP A 32 0.38 10.53 3.80
N ASP A 33 1.32 10.22 4.69
CA ASP A 33 2.57 10.95 4.90
C ASP A 33 3.62 10.69 3.79
N GLY A 34 3.33 9.78 2.86
CA GLY A 34 4.21 9.38 1.76
C GLY A 34 5.17 8.24 2.10
N SER A 35 5.16 7.73 3.33
CA SER A 35 6.00 6.60 3.74
C SER A 35 5.56 5.31 3.05
N GLU A 36 6.53 4.48 2.65
CA GLU A 36 6.29 3.15 2.08
C GLU A 36 6.63 2.06 3.09
N VAL A 37 5.71 1.13 3.30
CA VAL A 37 5.87 0.04 4.28
C VAL A 37 5.41 -1.29 3.70
N ASP A 38 6.04 -2.37 4.18
CA ASP A 38 5.60 -3.73 3.88
C ASP A 38 4.26 -4.03 4.57
N ALA A 39 3.31 -4.57 3.81
CA ALA A 39 2.00 -4.93 4.31
C ALA A 39 1.50 -6.23 3.69
N ILE A 40 0.43 -6.74 4.27
CA ILE A 40 -0.34 -7.87 3.75
C ILE A 40 -1.70 -7.36 3.31
N ARG A 41 -2.23 -7.94 2.22
CA ARG A 41 -3.54 -7.56 1.69
C ARG A 41 -4.63 -7.63 2.78
N PRO A 42 -5.48 -6.60 2.88
CA PRO A 42 -6.63 -6.56 3.78
C PRO A 42 -7.52 -7.78 3.64
N ARG A 43 -8.04 -8.31 4.75
CA ARG A 43 -9.10 -9.33 4.70
C ARG A 43 -10.34 -8.75 4.01
N TYR A 44 -11.15 -9.62 3.40
CA TYR A 44 -12.46 -9.19 2.90
C TYR A 44 -13.26 -8.61 4.06
N VAL A 45 -13.45 -7.29 4.06
CA VAL A 45 -14.45 -6.66 4.90
C VAL A 45 -15.78 -6.79 4.17
N GLU A 46 -16.72 -7.53 4.77
CA GLU A 46 -18.05 -7.80 4.19
C GLU A 46 -18.91 -6.54 4.00
N SER A 47 -18.43 -5.38 4.46
CA SER A 47 -19.08 -4.09 4.28
C SER A 47 -18.17 -3.12 3.52
N TYR A 48 -18.64 -2.70 2.34
CA TYR A 48 -18.04 -1.68 1.48
C TYR A 48 -17.87 -0.29 2.14
N SER A 49 -18.37 -0.11 3.37
CA SER A 49 -18.30 1.14 4.14
C SER A 49 -17.21 1.13 5.22
N VAL A 50 -16.44 0.05 5.34
CA VAL A 50 -15.36 -0.05 6.33
C VAL A 50 -14.03 0.14 5.60
N ASP A 51 -13.17 0.99 6.17
CA ASP A 51 -11.81 1.17 5.67
C ASP A 51 -11.10 -0.18 5.48
N PRO A 52 -10.36 -0.36 4.38
CA PRO A 52 -9.67 -1.60 4.10
C PRO A 52 -8.64 -1.92 5.20
N ASP A 53 -8.73 -3.13 5.76
CA ASP A 53 -7.94 -3.62 6.90
C ASP A 53 -6.50 -4.02 6.53
N TYR A 54 -5.75 -3.11 5.90
CA TYR A 54 -4.33 -3.33 5.57
C TYR A 54 -3.53 -3.53 6.85
N ARG A 55 -2.65 -4.53 6.88
CA ARG A 55 -1.88 -4.87 8.09
C ARG A 55 -0.39 -5.03 7.80
N ASP A 56 0.43 -4.73 8.79
CA ASP A 56 1.85 -5.10 8.77
C ASP A 56 2.05 -6.62 8.96
N MET A 57 3.30 -7.07 8.90
CA MET A 57 3.67 -8.47 9.10
C MET A 57 3.42 -8.98 10.53
N CYS A 58 3.27 -8.08 11.50
CA CYS A 58 2.92 -8.39 12.89
C CYS A 58 1.40 -8.45 13.12
N GLY A 59 0.59 -8.05 12.13
CA GLY A 59 -0.87 -8.01 12.19
C GLY A 59 -1.46 -6.68 12.67
N ASN A 60 -0.66 -5.62 12.85
CA ASN A 60 -1.15 -4.29 13.21
C ASN A 60 -1.80 -3.63 12.00
N GLN A 61 -2.96 -3.00 12.19
CA GLN A 61 -3.71 -2.35 11.12
C GLN A 61 -3.16 -0.96 10.81
N PHE A 62 -3.11 -0.61 9.52
CA PHE A 62 -2.88 0.75 9.04
C PHE A 62 -4.22 1.41 8.72
N SER A 63 -4.46 2.62 9.24
CA SER A 63 -5.69 3.39 9.00
C SER A 63 -5.53 4.51 7.96
N ASN A 64 -4.32 4.73 7.45
CA ASN A 64 -3.95 5.85 6.60
C ASN A 64 -3.30 5.41 5.28
N VAL A 65 -3.66 4.23 4.78
CA VAL A 65 -3.16 3.72 3.49
C VAL A 65 -3.82 4.46 2.34
N ARG A 66 -3.00 5.03 1.46
CA ARG A 66 -3.46 5.76 0.27
C ARG A 66 -3.48 4.88 -0.97
N GLU A 67 -2.41 4.13 -1.18
CA GLU A 67 -2.18 3.31 -2.37
C GLU A 67 -1.32 2.10 -2.03
N TRP A 68 -1.35 1.08 -2.90
CA TRP A 68 -0.60 -0.16 -2.76
C TRP A 68 -0.05 -0.62 -4.09
N SER A 69 1.04 -1.38 -4.04
CA SER A 69 1.63 -2.10 -5.16
C SER A 69 1.90 -3.54 -4.75
N ILE A 70 1.91 -4.44 -5.72
CA ILE A 70 2.48 -5.78 -5.52
C ILE A 70 3.98 -5.63 -5.22
N LYS A 71 4.45 -6.42 -4.26
CA LYS A 71 5.86 -6.51 -3.89
C LYS A 71 6.64 -7.41 -4.86
#